data_AF-A0A953SDB4-F1
#
_entry.id   AF-A0A953SDB4-F1
#
_cell.length_a   1.000
_cell.length_b   1.000
_cell.length_c   1.000
_cell.angle_alpha   90.00
_cell.angle_beta   90.00
_cell.angle_gamma   90.00
#
_symmetry.space_group_name_H-M   'P 1'
#
loop_
_entity.id
_entity.type
_entity.pdbx_description
1 polymer ?
#
loop_
_entity_poly.entity_id
_entity_poly.type
_entity_poly.pdbx_seq_one_letter_code
_entity_poly.pdbx_strand_id
1 'polypeptide(L)' 'MIAEYKGTIPKRGDRLGIAEQEGVFEVVEINSLMQTANLKSTDGQGHVTRNVPWTSLKFLDKK' A
#
# COMPACT_ATOMS: atom_id res chain seq x y z
N MET A 1 10.77 9.65 -19.40
CA MET A 1 10.72 10.33 -18.09
C MET A 1 10.00 9.40 -17.14
N ILE A 2 10.67 8.89 -16.11
CA ILE A 2 9.98 8.25 -14.98
C ILE A 2 9.48 9.40 -14.10
N ALA A 3 8.17 9.52 -13.91
CA ALA A 3 7.62 10.50 -12.99
C ALA A 3 8.11 10.15 -11.58
N GLU A 4 8.86 11.05 -10.95
CA GLU A 4 9.26 10.90 -9.57
C GLU A 4 8.01 10.98 -8.69
N TYR A 5 7.66 9.87 -8.04
CA TYR A 5 6.60 9.85 -7.06
C TYR A 5 7.03 10.70 -5.86
N LYS A 6 6.35 11.82 -5.64
CA LYS A 6 6.61 12.77 -4.53
C LYS A 6 5.83 12.45 -3.25
N GLY A 7 5.11 11.34 -3.20
CA GLY A 7 4.35 10.91 -2.02
C GLY A 7 5.18 10.07 -1.05
N THR A 8 4.55 9.65 0.05
CA THR A 8 5.17 8.73 1.01
C THR A 8 5.40 7.37 0.38
N ILE A 9 6.64 6.91 0.36
CA ILE A 9 6.98 5.56 -0.13
C ILE A 9 6.54 4.55 0.95
N PRO A 10 5.66 3.58 0.61
CA PRO A 10 5.26 2.55 1.57
C PRO A 10 6.44 1.65 1.94
N LYS A 11 6.43 1.12 3.15
CA LYS A 11 7.40 0.16 3.66
C LYS A 11 6.72 -1.15 4.04
N ARG A 12 7.43 -2.27 3.90
CA ARG A 12 6.92 -3.57 4.36
C ARG A 12 6.59 -3.49 5.85
N GLY A 13 5.39 -3.96 6.22
CA GLY A 13 4.85 -3.85 7.57
C GLY A 13 4.09 -2.55 7.85
N ASP A 14 4.13 -1.53 6.98
CA ASP A 14 3.25 -0.37 7.13
C ASP A 14 1.78 -0.83 7.08
N ARG A 15 0.96 -0.22 7.94
CA ARG A 15 -0.49 -0.40 7.96
C ARG A 15 -1.15 0.83 7.35
N LEU A 16 -1.88 0.61 6.26
CA LEU A 16 -2.44 1.68 5.45
C LEU A 16 -3.80 1.25 4.87
N GLY A 17 -4.60 2.22 4.48
CA GLY A 17 -5.82 2.01 3.71
C GLY A 17 -5.55 2.01 2.22
N ILE A 18 -6.55 1.61 1.44
CA ILE A 18 -6.58 1.78 -0.02
C ILE A 18 -7.68 2.80 -0.34
N ALA A 19 -7.46 3.67 -1.32
CA ALA A 19 -8.51 4.54 -1.83
C ALA A 19 -9.69 3.70 -2.33
N GLU A 20 -10.91 4.13 -2.00
CA GLU A 20 -12.16 3.48 -2.44
C GLU A 20 -12.40 2.05 -1.93
N GLN A 21 -11.54 1.52 -1.06
CA GLN A 21 -11.75 0.23 -0.39
C GLN A 21 -11.68 0.42 1.13
N GLU A 22 -12.71 -0.04 1.84
CA GLU A 22 -12.71 -0.02 3.30
C GLU A 22 -11.76 -1.07 3.87
N GLY A 23 -11.16 -0.75 5.03
CA GLY A 23 -10.29 -1.66 5.77
C GLY A 23 -8.86 -1.16 5.94
N VAL A 24 -8.12 -1.91 6.75
CA VAL A 24 -6.69 -1.69 6.98
C VAL A 24 -5.93 -2.87 6.37
N PHE A 25 -4.83 -2.53 5.70
CA PHE A 25 -4.00 -3.50 5.02
C PHE A 25 -2.55 -3.34 5.45
N GLU A 26 -1.87 -4.46 5.60
CA GLU A 26 -0.44 -4.52 5.86
C GLU A 26 0.32 -4.68 4.54
N VAL A 27 1.34 -3.86 4.32
CA VAL A 27 2.23 -3.99 3.17
C VAL A 27 3.09 -5.24 3.33
N VAL A 28 2.90 -6.24 2.48
CA VAL A 28 3.68 -7.49 2.53
C VAL A 28 4.81 -7.55 1.51
N GLU A 29 4.70 -6.79 0.41
CA GLU A 29 5.72 -6.71 -0.64
C GLU A 29 5.64 -5.34 -1.35
N ILE A 30 6.77 -4.85 -1.85
CA ILE A 30 6.89 -3.57 -2.56
C ILE A 30 7.64 -3.79 -3.86
N ASN A 31 7.14 -3.21 -4.93
CA ASN A 31 7.83 -3.10 -6.20
C ASN A 31 8.09 -1.62 -6.50
N SER A 32 9.30 -1.16 -6.18
CA SER A 32 9.70 0.24 -6.39
C SER A 32 9.87 0.61 -7.87
N LEU A 33 10.16 -0.37 -8.74
CA LEU A 33 10.26 -0.14 -10.18
C LEU A 33 8.89 0.22 -10.77
N MET A 34 7.84 -0.47 -10.33
CA MET A 34 6.46 -0.25 -10.77
C MET A 34 5.67 0.73 -9.88
N GLN A 35 6.25 1.16 -8.75
CA GLN A 35 5.57 1.97 -7.73
C GLN A 35 4.27 1.32 -7.25
N THR A 36 4.33 0.01 -6.98
CA THR A 36 3.19 -0.78 -6.47
C THR A 36 3.54 -1.50 -5.17
N ALA A 37 2.52 -1.93 -4.44
CA ALA A 37 2.64 -2.74 -3.23
C ALA A 37 1.62 -3.90 -3.24
N ASN A 38 1.98 -5.03 -2.63
CA ASN A 38 1.05 -6.09 -2.31
C ASN A 38 0.61 -5.92 -0.85
N LEU A 39 -0.69 -5.99 -0.63
CA LEU A 39 -1.33 -5.61 0.61
C LEU A 39 -2.14 -6.79 1.14
N LYS A 40 -1.87 -7.19 2.38
CA LYS A 40 -2.62 -8.23 3.08
C LYS A 40 -3.70 -7.58 3.94
N SER A 41 -4.94 -8.04 3.82
CA SER A 41 -6.02 -7.60 4.70
C SER A 41 -5.73 -7.98 6.15
N THR A 42 -5.94 -7.04 7.08
CA THR A 42 -5.77 -7.30 8.53
C THR A 42 -7.05 -7.85 9.18
N ASP A 43 -8.07 -8.18 8.40
CA ASP A 43 -9.36 -8.74 8.85
C ASP A 43 -9.30 -10.20 9.34
N GLY A 44 -8.13 -10.83 9.27
CA GLY A 44 -7.92 -12.23 9.65
C GLY A 44 -8.19 -13.25 8.55
N GLN A 45 -8.77 -12.85 7.40
CA GLN A 45 -8.99 -13.74 6.25
C GLN A 45 -7.70 -13.98 5.45
N GLY A 46 -6.71 -13.11 5.59
CA GLY A 46 -5.39 -13.27 4.97
C GLY A 46 -5.38 -13.05 3.46
N HIS A 47 -6.43 -12.48 2.88
CA HIS A 47 -6.48 -12.10 1.47
C HIS A 47 -5.39 -11.09 1.13
N VAL A 48 -4.74 -11.28 -0.02
CA VAL A 48 -3.69 -10.39 -0.53
C VAL A 48 -4.15 -9.73 -1.83
N THR A 49 -4.28 -8.41 -1.80
CA THR A 49 -4.49 -7.58 -2.99
C THR A 49 -3.14 -7.23 -3.58
N ARG A 50 -2.92 -7.55 -4.86
CA ARG A 50 -1.62 -7.42 -5.52
C ARG A 50 -1.53 -6.18 -6.40
N ASN A 51 -0.31 -5.68 -6.56
CA ASN A 51 0.06 -4.59 -7.46
C ASN A 51 -0.75 -3.30 -7.25
N VAL A 52 -1.06 -2.97 -6.00
CA VAL A 52 -1.79 -1.74 -5.66
C VAL A 52 -0.87 -0.53 -5.89
N PRO A 53 -1.25 0.45 -6.73
CA PRO A 53 -0.44 1.63 -6.98
C PRO A 53 -0.19 2.45 -5.71
N TRP A 54 1.02 2.99 -5.53
CA TRP A 54 1.33 3.85 -4.38
C TRP A 54 0.45 5.10 -4.30
N THR A 55 -0.04 5.58 -5.44
CA THR A 55 -0.98 6.70 -5.54
C THR A 55 -2.37 6.38 -4.98
N SER A 56 -2.72 5.10 -4.87
CA SER A 56 -3.98 4.63 -4.27
C SER A 56 -3.86 4.32 -2.79
N LEU A 57 -2.68 4.46 -2.17
CA LEU A 57 -2.48 4.17 -0.75
C LEU A 57 -2.89 5.36 0.12
N LYS A 58 -3.62 5.07 1.19
CA LYS A 58 -3.97 6.04 2.24
C LYS A 58 -3.17 5.72 3.48
N PHE A 59 -2.09 6.45 3.69
CA PHE A 59 -1.29 6.34 4.91
C PHE A 59 -2.13 6.75 6.11
N LEU A 60 -2.31 5.83 7.05
CA LEU A 60 -2.90 6.14 8.35
C LEU A 60 -1.88 7.05 9.05
N ASP A 61 -2.33 8.23 9.47
CA ASP A 61 -1.49 9.31 9.97
C ASP A 61 -0.42 8.80 10.95
N LYS A 62 0.86 8.93 10.58
CA LYS A 62 1.99 8.73 11.50
C LYS A 62 2.05 9.97 12.37
N LYS A 63 1.28 9.98 13.45
CA LYS A 63 1.33 11.00 14.50
C LYS A 63 2.75 11.18 15.03
#